data_AF-A0A9W7DBF6-F1
#
_entry.id   AF-A0A9W7DBF6-F1
#
_cell.length_a   1.000
_cell.length_b   1.000
_cell.length_c   1.000
_cell.angle_alpha   90.00
_cell.angle_beta   90.00
_cell.angle_gamma   90.00
#
_symmetry.space_group_name_H-M   'P 1'
#
loop_
_entity.id
_entity.type
_entity.pdbx_description
1 polymer ?
#
loop_
_entity_poly.entity_id
_entity_poly.type
_entity_poly.pdbx_seq_one_letter_code
_entity_poly.pdbx_strand_id
1 'polypeptide(L)'
;MRREPEEEAGVQSPAPAGELPPSPTYNFSAMLNRESNATEQEQAREVFREPLEGQSVANAGRMSDSSNGANANVFTRGSLLDRNIEAISEPAPGFLAKTQQKYKGRYRMWPGILLLLLIVGGAATAITLSALHTSDTVSTRDADYAQRKADSEKISGGASGSGSDLVSDDGVVDNPKSYPDMGCELPDYQSKNGRLVAVSSNGTEVPFDIKGINWFGMETGTAIPLGLWDNAENGTTAFQIATFLSDNNFNAVRLPLCVNWILTDQTPEKSLINTAENRAVSITSYLSLLKSLVKVLAYRNIGVLLSMHTLTSTDSGSLWYSDDISEDDFLDAVDTLTKNLCRERYWNIIGIDVKNEPSKATWGDGSDTDFHAGAKKIADRMLDGCSNWMGFVEGVNADHTVTIDGTDYDYYDWYGGGLQKAADYPLTFSTDNKVVCAPHYYTPAVYPQTYFYDGGTQDSTGAITDYVEVDDDTLKTRIKATMADMFGFLADDNSSALLLGEFGGLYSKDLHPELTTKRCTDLSIEVIVESGWAGGFVWSLNPESAYQFNPADTTGTFTEGILEDDWLTANSEFLKGMAAMDELANLRKMPCFETEVSSSGSDSSSSS
;
A
#
# COMPACT_ATOMS: atom_id res chain seq x y z
N MET A 1 22.04 26.02 -80.12
CA MET A 1 21.34 24.86 -79.55
C MET A 1 22.11 24.40 -78.31
N ARG A 2 21.69 24.85 -77.13
CA ARG A 2 22.15 24.32 -75.84
C ARG A 2 20.89 23.74 -75.17
N ARG A 3 20.94 22.45 -74.87
CA ARG A 3 19.94 21.70 -74.11
C ARG A 3 20.19 21.94 -72.62
N GLU A 4 19.10 22.11 -71.87
CA GLU A 4 19.03 22.07 -70.41
C GLU A 4 19.37 20.67 -69.88
N PRO A 5 19.85 20.53 -68.62
CA PRO A 5 19.86 19.27 -67.91
C PRO A 5 18.68 19.14 -66.92
N GLU A 6 18.26 17.89 -66.76
CA GLU A 6 17.12 17.36 -66.02
C GLU A 6 17.28 17.46 -64.48
N GLU A 7 16.15 17.61 -63.79
CA GLU A 7 15.98 17.48 -62.32
C GLU A 7 16.23 16.04 -61.86
N GLU A 8 17.17 15.84 -60.93
CA GLU A 8 17.23 14.64 -60.09
C GLU A 8 16.33 14.84 -58.86
N ALA A 9 15.38 13.92 -58.69
CA ALA A 9 14.50 13.82 -57.54
C ALA A 9 15.30 13.53 -56.27
N GLY A 10 15.19 14.43 -55.29
CA GLY A 10 15.73 14.24 -53.96
C GLY A 10 14.99 13.13 -53.21
N VAL A 11 15.75 12.14 -52.75
CA VAL A 11 15.31 11.17 -51.74
C VAL A 11 15.13 11.94 -50.42
N GLN A 12 13.89 12.05 -49.95
CA GLN A 12 13.59 12.49 -48.59
C GLN A 12 14.06 11.42 -47.62
N SER A 13 15.01 11.76 -46.74
CA SER A 13 15.28 11.01 -45.52
C SER A 13 14.01 10.98 -44.67
N PRO A 14 13.67 9.83 -44.04
CA PRO A 14 12.59 9.80 -43.06
C PRO A 14 12.94 10.71 -41.88
N ALA A 15 11.89 11.33 -41.31
CA ALA A 15 12.00 12.14 -40.10
C ALA A 15 12.53 11.28 -38.94
N PRO A 16 13.34 11.82 -38.01
CA PRO A 16 13.71 11.10 -36.80
C PRO A 16 12.44 10.72 -36.02
N ALA A 17 12.41 9.52 -35.46
CA ALA A 17 11.38 9.10 -34.53
C ALA A 17 11.26 10.14 -33.40
N GLY A 18 10.04 10.55 -33.08
CA GLY A 18 9.80 11.54 -32.03
C GLY A 18 10.26 11.01 -30.66
N GLU A 19 10.83 11.89 -29.84
CA GLU A 19 11.15 11.61 -28.44
C GLU A 19 9.88 11.12 -27.71
N LEU A 20 9.95 9.98 -27.02
CA LEU A 20 8.81 9.41 -26.30
C LEU A 20 8.28 10.44 -25.27
N PRO A 21 6.95 10.56 -25.10
CA PRO A 21 6.42 11.30 -23.97
C PRO A 21 6.96 10.69 -22.66
N PRO A 22 7.09 11.48 -21.59
CA PRO A 22 7.44 10.92 -20.28
C PRO A 22 6.43 9.81 -19.92
N SER A 23 6.96 8.74 -19.31
CA SER A 23 6.20 7.59 -18.81
C SER A 23 4.99 7.98 -17.96
N PRO A 24 4.01 7.07 -17.77
CA PRO A 24 2.69 7.36 -17.17
C PRO A 24 2.75 7.82 -15.70
N THR A 25 3.30 9.00 -15.40
CA THR A 25 3.47 9.54 -14.04
C THR A 25 3.10 11.02 -13.90
N TYR A 26 2.68 11.74 -14.95
CA TYR A 26 2.50 13.20 -14.85
C TYR A 26 1.12 13.74 -15.27
N ASN A 27 0.24 13.96 -14.29
CA ASN A 27 -0.66 15.11 -14.30
C ASN A 27 -0.92 15.69 -12.88
N PHE A 28 0.01 16.53 -12.41
CA PHE A 28 -0.13 17.33 -11.18
C PHE A 28 -1.41 18.20 -11.15
N SER A 29 -1.97 18.56 -12.31
CA SER A 29 -3.14 19.45 -12.38
C SER A 29 -4.44 18.74 -11.97
N ALA A 30 -4.53 17.43 -12.11
CA ALA A 30 -5.68 16.66 -11.61
C ALA A 30 -5.71 16.61 -10.07
N MET A 31 -4.53 16.62 -9.42
CA MET A 31 -4.39 16.62 -7.97
C MET A 31 -4.75 17.98 -7.33
N LEU A 32 -4.46 19.10 -8.00
CA LEU A 32 -4.78 20.45 -7.48
C LEU A 32 -6.20 20.92 -7.81
N ASN A 33 -6.83 20.43 -8.88
CA ASN A 33 -8.15 20.91 -9.32
C ASN A 33 -9.35 20.34 -8.52
N ARG A 34 -9.12 19.49 -7.51
CA ARG A 34 -10.18 19.17 -6.52
C ARG A 34 -10.37 20.26 -5.46
N GLU A 35 -9.46 21.23 -5.34
CA GLU A 35 -9.60 22.33 -4.37
C GLU A 35 -10.42 23.54 -4.87
N SER A 36 -10.81 23.62 -6.15
CA SER A 36 -11.46 24.83 -6.68
C SER A 36 -13.00 24.84 -6.66
N ASN A 37 -13.66 23.82 -6.09
CA ASN A 37 -15.12 23.83 -5.86
C ASN A 37 -15.51 23.87 -4.37
N ALA A 38 -14.59 24.32 -3.50
CA ALA A 38 -14.85 24.52 -2.08
C ALA A 38 -15.34 25.95 -1.76
N THR A 39 -16.38 26.43 -2.45
CA THR A 39 -17.15 27.60 -1.99
C THR A 39 -18.64 27.37 -2.20
N GLU A 40 -19.20 26.46 -1.41
CA GLU A 40 -20.58 26.47 -0.91
C GLU A 40 -20.81 25.24 0.00
N GLN A 41 -20.06 25.15 1.11
CA GLN A 41 -20.46 24.28 2.23
C GLN A 41 -21.24 25.11 3.25
N GLU A 42 -22.55 25.12 3.05
CA GLU A 42 -23.54 25.61 3.99
C GLU A 42 -23.48 24.77 5.28
N GLN A 43 -23.43 25.45 6.42
CA GLN A 43 -23.36 24.87 7.77
C GLN A 43 -24.48 23.83 8.01
N ALA A 44 -24.13 22.54 7.98
CA ALA A 44 -25.03 21.48 8.39
C ALA A 44 -24.90 21.20 9.89
N ARG A 45 -26.00 21.53 10.58
CA ARG A 45 -26.27 21.35 12.01
C ARG A 45 -26.05 19.92 12.49
N GLU A 46 -25.50 19.82 13.71
CA GLU A 46 -25.59 18.67 14.60
C GLU A 46 -27.03 18.14 14.70
N VAL A 47 -27.23 16.86 14.37
CA VAL A 47 -28.38 16.08 14.83
C VAL A 47 -27.85 14.72 15.30
N PHE A 48 -27.37 14.67 16.54
CA PHE A 48 -27.34 13.43 17.32
C PHE A 48 -28.52 13.45 18.29
N ARG A 49 -29.33 12.40 18.20
CA ARG A 49 -30.50 12.14 19.02
C ARG A 49 -30.10 11.06 20.02
N GLU A 50 -29.93 11.44 21.28
CA GLU A 50 -29.72 10.51 22.41
C GLU A 50 -31.00 10.40 23.28
N PRO A 51 -31.20 9.29 24.02
CA PRO A 51 -32.43 8.97 24.74
C PRO A 51 -32.48 9.50 26.18
N LEU A 52 -33.66 9.37 26.78
CA LEU A 52 -34.12 9.95 28.05
C LEU A 52 -33.51 9.39 29.35
N GLU A 53 -33.40 10.32 30.32
CA GLU A 53 -33.54 10.22 31.79
C GLU A 53 -32.53 9.45 32.67
N GLY A 54 -32.03 10.16 33.71
CA GLY A 54 -31.46 9.55 34.92
C GLY A 54 -30.65 10.51 35.80
N GLN A 55 -31.27 11.02 36.87
CA GLN A 55 -30.73 11.97 37.86
C GLN A 55 -29.45 11.52 38.59
N SER A 56 -28.55 12.46 38.93
CA SER A 56 -28.13 12.70 40.33
C SER A 56 -27.35 14.02 40.48
N VAL A 57 -27.41 14.56 41.69
CA VAL A 57 -27.20 15.96 42.09
C VAL A 57 -25.79 16.16 42.64
N ALA A 58 -25.13 17.26 42.26
CA ALA A 58 -24.00 17.82 42.99
C ALA A 58 -24.23 19.31 43.30
N ASN A 59 -23.63 19.71 44.41
CA ASN A 59 -24.02 20.79 45.30
C ASN A 59 -23.16 22.06 45.08
N ALA A 60 -23.61 23.17 45.66
CA ALA A 60 -22.89 24.42 46.00
C ALA A 60 -22.82 25.58 44.98
N GLY A 61 -23.39 26.72 45.38
CA GLY A 61 -23.19 28.03 44.75
C GLY A 61 -24.10 29.13 45.29
N ARG A 62 -23.55 30.00 46.15
CA ARG A 62 -24.16 31.04 47.00
C ARG A 62 -24.94 32.19 46.31
N MET A 63 -25.95 32.67 47.05
CA MET A 63 -26.37 34.07 47.37
C MET A 63 -26.59 35.12 46.27
N SER A 64 -27.82 35.67 46.17
CA SER A 64 -28.15 37.03 46.67
C SER A 64 -29.62 37.45 46.41
N ASP A 65 -30.27 37.81 47.51
CA ASP A 65 -31.36 38.76 47.82
C ASP A 65 -32.31 39.46 46.79
N SER A 66 -33.50 39.73 47.35
CA SER A 66 -34.42 40.87 47.16
C SER A 66 -35.63 40.82 46.19
N SER A 67 -36.77 40.47 46.82
CA SER A 67 -38.01 41.27 46.96
C SER A 67 -39.00 41.50 45.80
N ASN A 68 -40.24 41.05 46.11
CA ASN A 68 -41.52 41.78 46.17
C ASN A 68 -42.61 41.62 45.08
N GLY A 69 -43.80 41.23 45.59
CA GLY A 69 -45.14 41.55 45.09
C GLY A 69 -45.87 40.41 44.37
N ALA A 70 -47.14 40.05 44.61
CA ALA A 70 -48.13 40.24 45.67
C ALA A 70 -49.37 39.38 45.30
N ASN A 71 -50.09 38.91 46.33
CA ASN A 71 -51.50 38.42 46.36
C ASN A 71 -51.83 37.05 45.70
N ALA A 72 -52.68 36.18 46.24
CA ALA A 72 -53.37 36.05 47.54
C ALA A 72 -54.02 34.63 47.57
N ASN A 73 -53.99 33.96 48.74
CA ASN A 73 -55.03 33.12 49.38
C ASN A 73 -55.76 32.03 48.54
N VAL A 74 -55.94 30.76 48.93
CA VAL A 74 -56.26 30.13 50.23
C VAL A 74 -56.05 28.60 50.13
N PHE A 75 -55.50 27.95 51.18
CA PHE A 75 -56.06 26.83 51.98
C PHE A 75 -55.00 25.90 52.60
N THR A 76 -55.17 25.71 53.90
CA THR A 76 -54.26 25.20 54.93
C THR A 76 -54.45 23.70 55.21
N ARG A 77 -53.37 22.99 55.54
CA ARG A 77 -53.38 21.82 56.45
C ARG A 77 -52.16 21.85 57.38
N GLY A 78 -52.43 21.75 58.68
CA GLY A 78 -51.46 21.91 59.77
C GLY A 78 -50.54 20.70 59.98
N SER A 79 -49.36 21.00 60.53
CA SER A 79 -48.23 20.09 60.76
C SER A 79 -48.20 19.52 62.18
N LEU A 80 -47.66 18.30 62.30
CA LEU A 80 -47.57 17.39 63.45
C LEU A 80 -46.53 17.77 64.52
N LEU A 81 -46.41 19.06 64.88
CA LEU A 81 -45.40 19.50 65.87
C LEU A 81 -45.95 20.00 67.21
N ASP A 82 -47.22 19.72 67.50
CA ASP A 82 -47.83 20.16 68.76
C ASP A 82 -48.19 18.98 69.66
N ARG A 83 -47.17 18.23 70.11
CA ARG A 83 -47.26 17.32 71.26
C ARG A 83 -45.95 17.27 72.04
N ASN A 84 -45.78 18.26 72.93
CA ASN A 84 -44.93 18.10 74.12
C ASN A 84 -45.52 16.99 74.99
N ILE A 85 -44.77 15.90 75.19
CA ILE A 85 -45.05 14.94 76.27
C ILE A 85 -43.77 14.81 77.09
N GLU A 86 -43.83 15.33 78.31
CA GLU A 86 -42.78 15.27 79.33
C GLU A 86 -42.47 13.84 79.77
N ALA A 87 -41.18 13.55 79.96
CA ALA A 87 -40.72 12.34 80.62
C ALA A 87 -40.86 12.49 82.15
N ILE A 88 -41.77 11.72 82.76
CA ILE A 88 -41.89 11.64 84.22
C ILE A 88 -41.00 10.49 84.71
N SER A 89 -40.10 10.83 85.62
CA SER A 89 -39.29 9.91 86.40
C SER A 89 -39.90 9.71 87.80
N GLU A 90 -39.86 8.43 88.21
CA GLU A 90 -40.02 7.86 89.56
C GLU A 90 -41.39 7.33 90.04
N PRO A 91 -41.41 6.16 90.73
CA PRO A 91 -42.62 5.36 90.95
C PRO A 91 -43.20 5.50 92.38
N ALA A 92 -44.53 5.43 92.49
CA ALA A 92 -45.23 5.31 93.77
C ALA A 92 -45.34 3.83 94.24
N PRO A 93 -45.24 3.57 95.56
CA PRO A 93 -45.21 2.20 96.10
C PRO A 93 -46.62 1.60 96.23
N GLY A 94 -46.76 0.32 95.87
CA GLY A 94 -47.95 -0.47 96.24
C GLY A 94 -48.73 -1.15 95.11
N PHE A 95 -48.11 -1.51 93.98
CA PHE A 95 -48.75 -2.39 93.00
C PHE A 95 -48.17 -3.81 93.01
N LEU A 96 -49.07 -4.75 93.23
CA LEU A 96 -48.87 -6.18 93.43
C LEU A 96 -48.03 -6.83 92.31
N ALA A 97 -47.08 -7.66 92.73
CA ALA A 97 -46.29 -8.52 91.87
C ALA A 97 -47.20 -9.42 91.00
N LYS A 98 -47.36 -9.06 89.72
CA LYS A 98 -47.84 -10.00 88.71
C LYS A 98 -46.69 -10.96 88.39
N THR A 99 -46.93 -12.21 88.73
CA THR A 99 -46.15 -13.39 88.41
C THR A 99 -45.52 -13.27 87.03
N GLN A 100 -44.20 -13.31 86.94
CA GLN A 100 -43.50 -13.50 85.67
C GLN A 100 -43.90 -14.86 85.10
N GLN A 101 -44.93 -14.89 84.25
CA GLN A 101 -45.07 -15.98 83.30
C GLN A 101 -43.86 -15.90 82.38
N LYS A 102 -42.93 -16.84 82.54
CA LYS A 102 -41.87 -17.11 81.55
C LYS A 102 -42.57 -17.45 80.23
N TYR A 103 -42.81 -16.44 79.41
CA TYR A 103 -43.15 -16.62 78.01
C TYR A 103 -41.88 -17.17 77.34
N LYS A 104 -41.75 -18.50 77.28
CA LYS A 104 -40.83 -19.15 76.35
C LYS A 104 -41.40 -18.94 74.95
N GLY A 105 -41.29 -17.71 74.45
CA GLY A 105 -41.38 -17.45 73.03
C GLY A 105 -40.30 -18.29 72.37
N ARG A 106 -40.68 -19.43 71.80
CA ARG A 106 -39.81 -20.18 70.91
C ARG A 106 -39.37 -19.18 69.84
N TYR A 107 -38.11 -18.75 69.87
CA TYR A 107 -37.52 -17.85 68.87
C TYR A 107 -37.61 -18.52 67.49
N ARG A 108 -38.77 -18.39 66.84
CA ARG A 108 -39.03 -18.75 65.44
C ARG A 108 -38.51 -17.62 64.52
N MET A 109 -37.37 -17.02 64.85
CA MET A 109 -36.70 -16.04 63.98
C MET A 109 -35.84 -16.72 62.91
N TRP A 110 -35.41 -17.97 63.16
CA TRP A 110 -34.59 -18.74 62.22
C TRP A 110 -35.22 -18.95 60.84
N PRO A 111 -36.52 -19.29 60.70
CA PRO A 111 -37.14 -19.42 59.38
C PRO A 111 -37.17 -18.11 58.59
N GLY A 112 -37.42 -16.97 59.26
CA GLY A 112 -37.46 -15.66 58.62
C GLY A 112 -36.08 -15.14 58.22
N ILE A 113 -35.06 -15.36 59.05
CA ILE A 113 -33.67 -15.00 58.74
C ILE A 113 -33.12 -15.89 57.62
N LEU A 114 -33.41 -17.19 57.61
CA LEU A 114 -33.04 -18.09 56.52
C LEU A 114 -33.73 -17.70 55.20
N LEU A 115 -35.02 -17.34 55.25
CA LEU A 115 -35.75 -16.84 54.09
C LEU A 115 -35.13 -15.53 53.57
N LEU A 116 -34.78 -14.59 54.45
CA LEU A 116 -34.13 -13.35 54.07
C LEU A 116 -32.75 -13.60 53.42
N LEU A 117 -31.94 -14.49 53.99
CA LEU A 117 -30.64 -14.87 53.42
C LEU A 117 -30.79 -15.56 52.06
N LEU A 118 -31.82 -16.40 51.88
CA LEU A 118 -32.14 -17.00 50.58
C LEU A 118 -32.59 -15.97 49.56
N ILE A 119 -33.40 -14.98 49.96
CA ILE A 119 -33.84 -13.90 49.07
C ILE A 119 -32.66 -13.02 48.67
N VAL A 120 -31.82 -12.60 49.62
CA VAL A 120 -30.66 -11.75 49.35
C VAL A 120 -29.61 -12.52 48.54
N GLY A 121 -29.32 -13.77 48.89
CA GLY A 121 -28.41 -14.63 48.13
C GLY A 121 -28.93 -14.93 46.72
N GLY A 122 -30.23 -15.20 46.58
CA GLY A 122 -30.90 -15.40 45.30
C GLY A 122 -30.88 -14.13 44.43
N ALA A 123 -31.14 -12.96 45.02
CA ALA A 123 -31.08 -11.68 44.33
C ALA A 123 -29.64 -11.34 43.89
N ALA A 124 -28.65 -11.50 44.77
CA ALA A 124 -27.24 -11.30 44.43
C ALA A 124 -26.79 -12.24 43.31
N THR A 125 -27.21 -13.51 43.36
CA THR A 125 -26.93 -14.50 42.31
C THR A 125 -27.60 -14.10 40.99
N ALA A 126 -28.88 -13.71 41.02
CA ALA A 126 -29.61 -13.29 39.84
C ALA A 126 -29.00 -12.03 39.20
N ILE A 127 -28.66 -11.02 40.01
CA ILE A 127 -27.97 -9.80 39.54
C ILE A 127 -26.63 -10.15 38.91
N THR A 128 -25.83 -11.02 39.56
CA THR A 128 -24.52 -11.42 39.03
C THR A 128 -24.66 -12.18 37.71
N LEU A 129 -25.58 -13.14 37.63
CA LEU A 129 -25.83 -13.90 36.39
C LEU A 129 -26.38 -13.01 35.27
N SER A 130 -27.29 -12.07 35.58
CA SER A 130 -27.76 -11.09 34.61
C SER A 130 -26.67 -10.14 34.15
N ALA A 131 -25.80 -9.68 35.06
CA ALA A 131 -24.66 -8.82 34.72
C ALA A 131 -23.66 -9.56 33.82
N LEU A 132 -23.33 -10.82 34.12
CA LEU A 132 -22.48 -11.66 33.27
C LEU A 132 -23.11 -11.86 31.89
N HIS A 133 -24.40 -12.24 31.83
CA HIS A 133 -25.11 -12.42 30.56
C HIS A 133 -25.18 -11.13 29.73
N THR A 134 -25.45 -9.98 30.37
CA THR A 134 -25.44 -8.68 29.68
C THR A 134 -24.03 -8.32 29.20
N SER A 135 -23.00 -8.56 30.00
CA SER A 135 -21.61 -8.35 29.61
C SER A 135 -21.23 -9.19 28.38
N ASP A 136 -21.57 -10.49 28.38
CA ASP A 136 -21.31 -11.39 27.27
C ASP A 136 -22.07 -10.95 26.00
N THR A 137 -23.33 -10.52 26.16
CA THR A 137 -24.16 -10.04 25.04
C THR A 137 -23.60 -8.74 24.44
N VAL A 138 -23.16 -7.80 25.30
CA VAL A 138 -22.54 -6.54 24.84
C VAL A 138 -21.23 -6.84 24.11
N SER A 139 -20.36 -7.68 24.70
CA SER A 139 -19.09 -8.08 24.06
C SER A 139 -19.31 -8.74 22.70
N THR A 140 -20.34 -9.57 22.56
CA THR A 140 -20.68 -10.21 21.28
C THR A 140 -21.12 -9.17 20.24
N ARG A 141 -22.00 -8.23 20.63
CA ARG A 141 -22.49 -7.19 19.73
C ARG A 141 -21.39 -6.24 19.27
N ASP A 142 -20.46 -5.92 20.17
CA ASP A 142 -19.32 -5.05 19.87
C ASP A 142 -18.36 -5.75 18.90
N ALA A 143 -18.08 -7.04 19.11
CA ALA A 143 -17.30 -7.86 18.16
C ALA A 143 -17.99 -7.97 16.79
N ASP A 144 -19.31 -8.22 16.76
CA ASP A 144 -20.09 -8.27 15.52
C ASP A 144 -20.09 -6.92 14.78
N TYR A 145 -20.11 -5.81 15.51
CA TYR A 145 -20.01 -4.48 14.92
C TYR A 145 -18.61 -4.23 14.34
N ALA A 146 -17.55 -4.54 15.09
CA ALA A 146 -16.18 -4.40 14.64
C ALA A 146 -15.90 -5.23 13.39
N GLN A 147 -16.39 -6.49 13.36
CA GLN A 147 -16.28 -7.36 12.19
C GLN A 147 -17.02 -6.78 10.98
N ARG A 148 -18.26 -6.29 11.15
CA ARG A 148 -19.02 -5.66 10.05
C ARG A 148 -18.35 -4.41 9.50
N LYS A 149 -17.72 -3.60 10.37
CA LYS A 149 -16.96 -2.41 9.95
C LYS A 149 -15.76 -2.83 9.10
N ALA A 150 -14.96 -3.78 9.59
CA ALA A 150 -13.83 -4.32 8.83
C ALA A 150 -14.26 -4.94 7.49
N ASP A 151 -15.38 -5.67 7.48
CA ASP A 151 -15.93 -6.26 6.24
C ASP A 151 -16.37 -5.20 5.23
N SER A 152 -16.86 -4.03 5.69
CA SER A 152 -17.26 -2.94 4.80
C SER A 152 -16.09 -2.15 4.20
N GLU A 153 -14.91 -2.25 4.78
CA GLU A 153 -13.68 -1.58 4.32
C GLU A 153 -12.88 -2.45 3.32
N LYS A 154 -13.30 -3.70 3.11
CA LYS A 154 -12.62 -4.62 2.18
C LYS A 154 -12.75 -4.15 0.75
N ILE A 155 -11.62 -4.20 0.04
CA ILE A 155 -11.59 -3.98 -1.41
C ILE A 155 -12.39 -5.10 -2.09
N SER A 156 -13.44 -4.73 -2.80
CA SER A 156 -14.34 -5.66 -3.49
C SER A 156 -13.86 -5.99 -4.91
N GLY A 157 -14.41 -7.03 -5.54
CA GLY A 157 -14.07 -7.40 -6.92
C GLY A 157 -12.82 -8.27 -7.11
N GLY A 158 -12.02 -8.47 -6.06
CA GLY A 158 -10.88 -9.40 -6.04
C GLY A 158 -11.20 -10.81 -5.54
N ALA A 159 -10.18 -11.65 -5.49
CA ALA A 159 -10.26 -12.94 -4.83
C ALA A 159 -10.67 -12.78 -3.35
N SER A 160 -11.52 -13.69 -2.87
CA SER A 160 -11.89 -13.75 -1.46
C SER A 160 -10.84 -14.57 -0.71
N GLY A 161 -9.89 -13.93 -0.02
CA GLY A 161 -8.90 -14.63 0.79
C GLY A 161 -9.24 -14.67 2.29
N SER A 162 -8.21 -14.76 3.13
CA SER A 162 -8.37 -14.92 4.58
C SER A 162 -9.25 -13.80 5.11
N GLY A 163 -10.40 -14.16 5.71
CA GLY A 163 -11.25 -13.22 6.43
C GLY A 163 -10.46 -12.47 7.50
N SER A 164 -11.11 -11.50 8.14
CA SER A 164 -10.45 -10.63 9.12
C SER A 164 -9.67 -11.44 10.16
N ASP A 165 -8.36 -11.20 10.21
CA ASP A 165 -7.42 -12.07 10.92
C ASP A 165 -6.63 -11.34 12.01
N LEU A 166 -6.78 -10.01 12.11
CA LEU A 166 -6.08 -9.21 13.09
C LEU A 166 -7.05 -8.43 13.96
N VAL A 167 -7.16 -8.84 15.22
CA VAL A 167 -7.94 -8.12 16.23
C VAL A 167 -6.98 -7.43 17.21
N SER A 168 -7.08 -6.11 17.30
CA SER A 168 -6.28 -5.31 18.23
C SER A 168 -6.73 -5.53 19.68
N ASP A 169 -5.89 -5.11 20.63
CA ASP A 169 -6.13 -5.17 22.07
C ASP A 169 -7.44 -4.50 22.55
N ASP A 170 -7.96 -3.56 21.77
CA ASP A 170 -9.21 -2.84 22.00
C ASP A 170 -10.40 -3.38 21.21
N GLY A 171 -10.27 -4.56 20.60
CA GLY A 171 -11.33 -5.23 19.86
C GLY A 171 -11.59 -4.69 18.45
N VAL A 172 -10.83 -3.69 18.01
CA VAL A 172 -10.89 -3.21 16.62
C VAL A 172 -10.27 -4.26 15.70
N VAL A 173 -11.00 -4.62 14.66
CA VAL A 173 -10.61 -5.63 13.67
C VAL A 173 -9.95 -4.94 12.47
N ASP A 174 -8.89 -5.54 11.92
CA ASP A 174 -8.19 -5.15 10.68
C ASP A 174 -7.55 -3.74 10.68
N ASN A 175 -7.61 -3.01 11.79
CA ASN A 175 -6.96 -1.71 11.98
C ASN A 175 -6.16 -1.73 13.30
N PRO A 176 -4.99 -2.40 13.35
CA PRO A 176 -4.19 -2.53 14.56
C PRO A 176 -3.48 -1.22 14.94
N LYS A 177 -3.12 -1.07 16.23
CA LYS A 177 -2.19 0.00 16.68
C LYS A 177 -0.73 -0.28 16.34
N SER A 178 -0.39 -1.54 16.10
CA SER A 178 0.93 -1.99 15.68
C SER A 178 0.83 -3.37 15.04
N TYR A 179 1.61 -3.60 13.98
CA TYR A 179 1.75 -4.93 13.41
C TYR A 179 2.64 -5.82 14.28
N PRO A 180 2.31 -7.12 14.43
CA PRO A 180 3.14 -8.06 15.16
C PRO A 180 4.52 -8.18 14.51
N ASP A 181 5.53 -8.49 15.33
CA ASP A 181 6.81 -8.93 14.80
C ASP A 181 6.64 -10.35 14.25
N MET A 182 6.97 -10.53 12.98
CA MET A 182 6.87 -11.82 12.31
C MET A 182 7.99 -12.78 12.73
N GLY A 183 9.00 -12.28 13.47
CA GLY A 183 10.12 -13.09 13.96
C GLY A 183 11.02 -13.59 12.83
N CYS A 184 10.99 -12.92 11.67
CA CYS A 184 11.80 -13.27 10.51
C CYS A 184 13.20 -12.68 10.64
N GLU A 185 14.24 -13.47 10.32
CA GLU A 185 15.56 -12.90 10.07
C GLU A 185 15.55 -12.08 8.77
N LEU A 186 16.60 -11.27 8.55
CA LEU A 186 16.83 -10.60 7.28
C LEU A 186 17.52 -11.57 6.30
N PRO A 187 16.83 -12.06 5.24
CA PRO A 187 17.45 -12.95 4.27
C PRO A 187 18.56 -12.24 3.49
N ASP A 188 19.54 -12.99 3.04
CA ASP A 188 20.44 -12.52 1.98
C ASP A 188 19.77 -12.78 0.63
N TYR A 189 19.21 -11.72 0.03
CA TYR A 189 18.57 -11.81 -1.28
C TYR A 189 19.61 -11.83 -2.39
N GLN A 190 19.50 -12.80 -3.29
CA GLN A 190 20.45 -13.01 -4.37
C GLN A 190 19.76 -13.22 -5.71
N SER A 191 20.45 -12.80 -6.76
CA SER A 191 20.18 -13.04 -8.16
C SER A 191 21.18 -14.08 -8.66
N LYS A 192 20.73 -15.32 -8.82
CA LYS A 192 21.60 -16.49 -9.04
C LYS A 192 20.98 -17.41 -10.07
N ASN A 193 21.75 -17.74 -11.11
CA ASN A 193 21.30 -18.64 -12.20
C ASN A 193 19.98 -18.17 -12.83
N GLY A 194 19.86 -16.87 -13.13
CA GLY A 194 18.67 -16.30 -13.75
C GLY A 194 17.46 -16.17 -12.82
N ARG A 195 17.61 -16.43 -11.50
CA ARG A 195 16.50 -16.47 -10.53
C ARG A 195 16.76 -15.59 -9.33
N LEU A 196 15.67 -15.13 -8.71
CA LEU A 196 15.73 -14.52 -7.38
C LEU A 196 15.68 -15.63 -6.32
N VAL A 197 16.53 -15.49 -5.30
CA VAL A 197 16.72 -16.47 -4.23
C VAL A 197 16.83 -15.74 -2.91
N ALA A 198 16.03 -16.13 -1.92
CA ALA A 198 16.22 -15.71 -0.54
C ALA A 198 17.09 -16.74 0.18
N VAL A 199 18.21 -16.31 0.75
CA VAL A 199 19.16 -17.18 1.46
C VAL A 199 19.08 -16.91 2.96
N SER A 200 18.71 -17.93 3.73
CA SER A 200 18.69 -17.89 5.19
C SER A 200 20.10 -17.85 5.78
N SER A 201 20.26 -17.35 7.01
CA SER A 201 21.52 -17.39 7.76
C SER A 201 22.09 -18.81 7.95
N ASN A 202 21.23 -19.84 7.91
CA ASN A 202 21.63 -21.24 7.99
C ASN A 202 22.02 -21.87 6.63
N GLY A 203 21.94 -21.10 5.54
CA GLY A 203 22.26 -21.54 4.18
C GLY A 203 21.09 -22.16 3.40
N THR A 204 19.86 -22.14 3.93
CA THR A 204 18.67 -22.56 3.18
C THR A 204 18.38 -21.55 2.06
N GLU A 205 18.36 -22.02 0.82
CA GLU A 205 18.03 -21.23 -0.36
C GLU A 205 16.58 -21.47 -0.78
N VAL A 206 15.78 -20.41 -0.93
CA VAL A 206 14.40 -20.46 -1.42
C VAL A 206 14.27 -19.59 -2.67
N PRO A 207 14.11 -20.16 -3.87
CA PRO A 207 13.83 -19.38 -5.06
C PRO A 207 12.42 -18.79 -5.01
N PHE A 208 12.25 -17.60 -5.57
CA PHE A 208 10.96 -16.94 -5.70
C PHE A 208 10.90 -16.14 -7.01
N ASP A 209 9.71 -16.05 -7.60
CA ASP A 209 9.42 -15.16 -8.73
C ASP A 209 8.46 -14.06 -8.26
N ILE A 210 8.42 -12.93 -8.97
CA ILE A 210 7.67 -11.74 -8.58
C ILE A 210 6.42 -11.55 -9.44
N LYS A 211 5.25 -11.68 -8.81
CA LYS A 211 4.02 -11.05 -9.26
C LYS A 211 3.89 -9.73 -8.49
N GLY A 212 4.47 -8.68 -9.07
CA GLY A 212 4.64 -7.38 -8.43
C GLY A 212 3.61 -6.36 -8.90
N ILE A 213 3.44 -5.30 -8.11
CA ILE A 213 2.61 -4.13 -8.44
C ILE A 213 3.35 -2.85 -8.03
N ASN A 214 3.20 -1.78 -8.82
CA ASN A 214 3.67 -0.45 -8.41
C ASN A 214 2.58 0.26 -7.60
N TRP A 215 2.95 0.82 -6.45
CA TRP A 215 2.07 1.66 -5.62
C TRP A 215 2.71 3.03 -5.43
N PHE A 216 2.32 3.97 -6.29
CA PHE A 216 2.98 5.26 -6.41
C PHE A 216 2.30 6.36 -5.57
N GLY A 217 3.02 7.48 -5.39
CA GLY A 217 2.60 8.70 -4.72
C GLY A 217 3.70 9.28 -3.81
N MET A 218 4.56 8.44 -3.23
CA MET A 218 5.62 8.87 -2.30
C MET A 218 6.74 9.67 -2.98
N GLU A 219 6.91 9.51 -4.29
CA GLU A 219 7.81 10.24 -5.16
C GLU A 219 7.29 11.64 -5.57
N THR A 220 6.00 11.89 -5.35
CA THR A 220 5.32 13.13 -5.74
C THR A 220 5.40 14.21 -4.65
N GLY A 221 4.81 15.38 -4.91
CA GLY A 221 4.70 16.46 -3.93
C GLY A 221 3.93 16.13 -2.65
N THR A 222 3.10 15.08 -2.64
CA THR A 222 2.33 14.67 -1.44
C THR A 222 3.17 13.87 -0.45
N ALA A 223 4.26 13.23 -0.92
CA ALA A 223 5.13 12.37 -0.14
C ALA A 223 4.40 11.21 0.59
N ILE A 224 3.26 10.77 0.05
CA ILE A 224 2.41 9.67 0.57
C ILE A 224 1.97 8.82 -0.63
N PRO A 225 1.96 7.48 -0.52
CA PRO A 225 1.37 6.68 -1.59
C PRO A 225 -0.15 6.91 -1.63
N LEU A 226 -0.74 6.99 -2.82
CA LEU A 226 -2.16 7.36 -2.92
C LEU A 226 -3.08 6.26 -2.33
N GLY A 227 -4.31 6.65 -2.02
CA GLY A 227 -5.38 5.77 -1.55
C GLY A 227 -5.63 5.77 -0.04
N LEU A 228 -4.73 6.29 0.80
CA LEU A 228 -4.77 6.07 2.26
C LEU A 228 -5.72 6.99 3.06
N TRP A 229 -6.51 7.83 2.40
CA TRP A 229 -7.35 8.85 3.04
C TRP A 229 -8.68 8.34 3.59
N ASP A 230 -8.99 7.04 3.43
CA ASP A 230 -10.22 6.32 3.83
C ASP A 230 -11.30 7.18 4.50
N ASN A 231 -12.43 7.37 3.83
CA ASN A 231 -13.55 8.16 4.32
C ASN A 231 -14.89 7.50 3.95
N ALA A 232 -16.01 8.20 4.19
CA ALA A 232 -17.35 7.64 3.95
C ALA A 232 -17.67 7.38 2.47
N GLU A 233 -16.89 7.91 1.53
CA GLU A 233 -17.12 7.85 0.08
C GLU A 233 -16.06 7.04 -0.67
N ASN A 234 -14.78 7.16 -0.31
CA ASN A 234 -13.66 6.54 -1.01
C ASN A 234 -12.38 6.48 -0.16
N GLY A 235 -11.34 5.91 -0.75
CA GLY A 235 -10.08 5.66 -0.07
C GLY A 235 -10.11 4.33 0.66
N THR A 236 -8.94 3.88 1.10
CA THR A 236 -8.76 2.61 1.78
C THR A 236 -7.62 2.72 2.79
N THR A 237 -7.25 1.60 3.41
CA THR A 237 -6.17 1.54 4.39
C THR A 237 -5.02 0.70 3.85
N ALA A 238 -3.82 0.92 4.41
CA ALA A 238 -2.65 0.11 4.07
C ALA A 238 -2.89 -1.38 4.37
N PHE A 239 -3.68 -1.70 5.41
CA PHE A 239 -4.06 -3.07 5.74
C PHE A 239 -4.89 -3.71 4.63
N GLN A 240 -5.89 -2.99 4.12
CA GLN A 240 -6.78 -3.50 3.08
C GLN A 240 -6.04 -3.66 1.76
N ILE A 241 -5.14 -2.74 1.41
CA ILE A 241 -4.24 -2.89 0.25
C ILE A 241 -3.37 -4.15 0.41
N ALA A 242 -2.66 -4.31 1.53
CA ALA A 242 -1.79 -5.47 1.72
C ALA A 242 -2.57 -6.80 1.72
N THR A 243 -3.80 -6.81 2.27
CA THR A 243 -4.67 -7.99 2.26
C THR A 243 -5.16 -8.30 0.85
N PHE A 244 -5.67 -7.29 0.13
CA PHE A 244 -6.09 -7.42 -1.26
C PHE A 244 -4.97 -7.96 -2.16
N LEU A 245 -3.75 -7.44 -2.02
CA LEU A 245 -2.60 -7.90 -2.80
C LEU A 245 -2.26 -9.37 -2.50
N SER A 246 -2.16 -9.74 -1.22
CA SER A 246 -1.91 -11.12 -0.80
C SER A 246 -2.99 -12.08 -1.29
N ASP A 247 -4.27 -11.69 -1.21
CA ASP A 247 -5.40 -12.52 -1.62
C ASP A 247 -5.43 -12.76 -3.13
N ASN A 248 -4.86 -11.84 -3.92
CA ASN A 248 -4.73 -11.94 -5.37
C ASN A 248 -3.32 -12.39 -5.82
N ASN A 249 -2.57 -13.05 -4.93
CA ASN A 249 -1.24 -13.61 -5.19
C ASN A 249 -0.14 -12.59 -5.56
N PHE A 250 -0.37 -11.28 -5.43
CA PHE A 250 0.71 -10.31 -5.53
C PHE A 250 1.63 -10.49 -4.31
N ASN A 251 2.92 -10.67 -4.58
CA ASN A 251 3.91 -11.01 -3.56
C ASN A 251 5.01 -9.94 -3.39
N ALA A 252 4.98 -8.87 -4.18
CA ALA A 252 5.87 -7.73 -4.01
C ALA A 252 5.21 -6.40 -4.41
N VAL A 253 5.66 -5.31 -3.79
CA VAL A 253 5.29 -3.93 -4.16
C VAL A 253 6.57 -3.17 -4.49
N ARG A 254 6.61 -2.53 -5.65
CA ARG A 254 7.60 -1.49 -5.98
C ARG A 254 7.05 -0.16 -5.47
N LEU A 255 7.80 0.49 -4.59
CA LEU A 255 7.44 1.79 -4.00
C LEU A 255 8.34 2.87 -4.62
N PRO A 256 7.82 3.68 -5.55
CA PRO A 256 8.48 4.90 -6.03
C PRO A 256 8.76 5.88 -4.89
N LEU A 257 10.01 6.33 -4.77
CA LEU A 257 10.47 7.30 -3.77
C LEU A 257 11.09 8.54 -4.42
N CYS A 258 11.15 9.63 -3.65
CA CYS A 258 11.81 10.88 -4.03
C CYS A 258 13.09 11.06 -3.22
N VAL A 259 14.21 11.27 -3.90
CA VAL A 259 15.53 11.49 -3.28
C VAL A 259 15.50 12.66 -2.30
N ASN A 260 14.95 13.81 -2.73
CA ASN A 260 14.84 14.98 -1.87
C ASN A 260 14.00 14.71 -0.61
N TRP A 261 12.93 13.91 -0.69
CA TRP A 261 12.10 13.57 0.48
C TRP A 261 12.79 12.61 1.45
N ILE A 262 13.65 11.72 0.95
CA ILE A 262 14.50 10.88 1.79
C ILE A 262 15.50 11.76 2.57
N LEU A 263 16.17 12.69 1.88
CA LEU A 263 17.21 13.55 2.47
C LEU A 263 16.66 14.54 3.49
N THR A 264 15.51 15.15 3.17
CA THR A 264 14.87 16.16 4.03
C THR A 264 13.96 15.55 5.10
N ASP A 265 13.69 14.23 5.01
CA ASP A 265 12.73 13.50 5.84
C ASP A 265 11.36 14.19 5.91
N GLN A 266 10.89 14.64 4.75
CA GLN A 266 9.72 15.49 4.56
C GLN A 266 8.51 14.98 5.36
N THR A 267 7.83 15.87 6.09
CA THR A 267 6.57 15.49 6.75
C THR A 267 5.51 15.24 5.67
N PRO A 268 4.89 14.05 5.63
CA PRO A 268 3.89 13.74 4.61
C PRO A 268 2.62 14.60 4.75
N GLU A 269 1.88 14.79 3.65
CA GLU A 269 0.64 15.58 3.62
C GLU A 269 -0.49 14.94 4.43
N LYS A 270 -0.66 15.39 5.68
CA LYS A 270 -1.51 14.70 6.67
C LYS A 270 -2.98 14.59 6.26
N SER A 271 -3.47 15.46 5.38
CA SER A 271 -4.85 15.41 4.91
C SER A 271 -5.15 14.21 4.00
N LEU A 272 -4.12 13.58 3.42
CA LEU A 272 -4.24 12.46 2.48
C LEU A 272 -4.09 11.08 3.15
N ILE A 273 -4.18 11.03 4.48
CA ILE A 273 -4.14 9.78 5.23
C ILE A 273 -5.06 9.83 6.45
N ASN A 274 -6.00 8.89 6.50
CA ASN A 274 -6.85 8.73 7.67
C ASN A 274 -6.11 7.93 8.75
N THR A 275 -5.51 8.65 9.70
CA THR A 275 -4.77 8.04 10.82
C THR A 275 -5.65 7.31 11.84
N ALA A 276 -6.96 7.57 11.86
CA ALA A 276 -7.89 6.81 12.69
C ALA A 276 -8.12 5.40 12.11
N GLU A 277 -8.06 5.27 10.79
CA GLU A 277 -8.24 4.00 10.06
C GLU A 277 -6.90 3.33 9.71
N ASN A 278 -5.79 4.06 9.87
CA ASN A 278 -4.42 3.57 9.71
C ASN A 278 -3.62 3.76 11.02
N ARG A 279 -4.10 3.21 12.15
CA ARG A 279 -3.56 3.53 13.49
C ARG A 279 -2.09 3.12 13.70
N ALA A 280 -1.63 2.09 12.99
CA ALA A 280 -0.23 1.64 13.01
C ALA A 280 0.69 2.41 12.05
N VAL A 281 0.14 3.29 11.21
CA VAL A 281 0.91 4.05 10.20
C VAL A 281 1.37 5.37 10.78
N SER A 282 2.69 5.58 10.81
CA SER A 282 3.30 6.77 11.37
C SER A 282 3.59 7.82 10.30
N ILE A 283 2.91 8.95 10.38
CA ILE A 283 3.05 10.07 9.44
C ILE A 283 3.90 11.22 10.00
N THR A 284 4.79 10.91 10.95
CA THR A 284 5.63 11.93 11.60
C THR A 284 6.73 12.46 10.69
N SER A 285 7.13 11.68 9.70
CA SER A 285 8.25 11.91 8.79
C SER A 285 8.14 10.97 7.59
N TYR A 286 8.87 11.25 6.51
CA TYR A 286 8.89 10.40 5.32
C TYR A 286 9.37 8.99 5.63
N LEU A 287 10.47 8.87 6.39
CA LEU A 287 11.02 7.58 6.79
C LEU A 287 10.12 6.82 7.76
N SER A 288 9.41 7.52 8.66
CA SER A 288 8.45 6.83 9.55
C SER A 288 7.28 6.23 8.77
N LEU A 289 6.80 6.94 7.74
CA LEU A 289 5.74 6.46 6.87
C LEU A 289 6.21 5.24 6.09
N LEU A 290 7.34 5.34 5.40
CA LEU A 290 7.94 4.22 4.66
C LEU A 290 8.12 2.98 5.57
N LYS A 291 8.70 3.17 6.77
CA LYS A 291 8.86 2.09 7.76
C LYS A 291 7.53 1.46 8.19
N SER A 292 6.46 2.23 8.27
CA SER A 292 5.13 1.68 8.61
C SER A 292 4.56 0.87 7.45
N LEU A 293 4.65 1.38 6.21
CA LEU A 293 4.16 0.68 5.01
C LEU A 293 4.89 -0.65 4.80
N VAL A 294 6.22 -0.67 4.93
CA VAL A 294 7.01 -1.90 4.84
C VAL A 294 6.54 -2.96 5.84
N LYS A 295 6.21 -2.57 7.08
CA LYS A 295 5.69 -3.50 8.09
C LYS A 295 4.30 -4.04 7.77
N VAL A 296 3.44 -3.19 7.21
CA VAL A 296 2.08 -3.59 6.79
C VAL A 296 2.19 -4.66 5.70
N LEU A 297 3.07 -4.45 4.71
CA LEU A 297 3.35 -5.40 3.64
C LEU A 297 4.03 -6.68 4.18
N ALA A 298 4.96 -6.54 5.13
CA ALA A 298 5.64 -7.67 5.76
C ALA A 298 4.67 -8.61 6.49
N TYR A 299 3.65 -8.05 7.15
CA TYR A 299 2.60 -8.82 7.83
C TYR A 299 1.83 -9.76 6.87
N ARG A 300 1.80 -9.43 5.58
CA ARG A 300 1.19 -10.24 4.51
C ARG A 300 2.21 -11.03 3.68
N ASN A 301 3.47 -11.08 4.13
CA ASN A 301 4.60 -11.66 3.39
C ASN A 301 4.74 -11.08 1.98
N ILE A 302 4.55 -9.77 1.84
CA ILE A 302 4.74 -9.04 0.58
C ILE A 302 6.10 -8.36 0.60
N GLY A 303 6.92 -8.63 -0.41
CA GLY A 303 8.22 -8.00 -0.62
C GLY A 303 8.11 -6.51 -0.96
N VAL A 304 9.17 -5.76 -0.72
CA VAL A 304 9.26 -4.34 -1.07
C VAL A 304 10.53 -4.08 -1.88
N LEU A 305 10.36 -3.49 -3.05
CA LEU A 305 11.42 -2.89 -3.85
C LEU A 305 11.34 -1.37 -3.69
N LEU A 306 12.42 -0.76 -3.19
CA LEU A 306 12.49 0.70 -3.03
C LEU A 306 12.97 1.30 -4.35
N SER A 307 12.12 2.01 -5.08
CA SER A 307 12.48 2.61 -6.35
C SER A 307 12.96 4.04 -6.15
N MET A 308 14.21 4.31 -6.54
CA MET A 308 14.78 5.65 -6.58
C MET A 308 14.21 6.39 -7.79
N HIS A 309 12.98 6.89 -7.64
CA HIS A 309 12.12 7.21 -8.77
C HIS A 309 12.32 8.65 -9.27
N THR A 310 12.21 9.63 -8.38
CA THR A 310 12.39 11.05 -8.70
C THR A 310 13.54 11.67 -7.90
N LEU A 311 14.17 12.71 -8.45
CA LEU A 311 15.18 13.50 -7.73
C LEU A 311 14.50 14.49 -6.79
N THR A 312 13.48 15.18 -7.31
CA THR A 312 12.61 16.09 -6.55
C THR A 312 11.15 15.81 -6.89
N SER A 313 10.21 16.43 -6.19
CA SER A 313 8.78 16.26 -6.51
C SER A 313 8.38 16.76 -7.90
N THR A 314 9.25 17.47 -8.62
CA THR A 314 8.98 18.03 -9.95
C THR A 314 10.00 17.61 -10.99
N ASP A 315 11.03 16.86 -10.60
CA ASP A 315 12.10 16.38 -11.47
C ASP A 315 12.18 14.86 -11.38
N SER A 316 11.78 14.18 -12.46
CA SER A 316 11.92 12.73 -12.61
C SER A 316 13.38 12.28 -12.57
N GLY A 317 14.30 13.18 -12.96
CA GLY A 317 15.71 12.90 -13.16
C GLY A 317 15.95 12.08 -14.42
N SER A 318 16.34 12.73 -15.52
CA SER A 318 16.85 12.04 -16.72
C SER A 318 18.21 11.36 -16.48
N LEU A 319 18.84 11.65 -15.35
CA LEU A 319 20.03 11.04 -14.77
C LEU A 319 19.78 10.87 -13.25
N TRP A 320 20.70 10.22 -12.54
CA TRP A 320 20.63 10.09 -11.07
C TRP A 320 21.12 11.35 -10.32
N TYR A 321 21.31 12.45 -11.04
CA TYR A 321 21.68 13.76 -10.51
C TYR A 321 21.11 14.87 -11.41
N SER A 322 21.04 16.07 -10.86
CA SER A 322 20.65 17.31 -11.54
C SER A 322 21.35 18.52 -10.88
N ASP A 323 20.98 19.74 -11.27
CA ASP A 323 21.50 20.95 -10.64
C ASP A 323 21.04 21.09 -9.16
N ASP A 324 19.89 20.50 -8.81
CA ASP A 324 19.30 20.56 -7.47
C ASP A 324 19.73 19.39 -6.58
N ILE A 325 20.03 18.23 -7.17
CA ILE A 325 20.42 16.99 -6.48
C ILE A 325 21.74 16.50 -7.07
N SER A 326 22.83 16.58 -6.30
CA SER A 326 24.12 16.04 -6.75
C SER A 326 24.15 14.51 -6.69
N GLU A 327 25.11 13.89 -7.36
CA GLU A 327 25.34 12.45 -7.22
C GLU A 327 25.67 12.06 -5.76
N ASP A 328 26.39 12.91 -5.03
CA ASP A 328 26.68 12.67 -3.61
C ASP A 328 25.38 12.73 -2.76
N ASP A 329 24.47 13.66 -3.05
CA ASP A 329 23.15 13.72 -2.40
C ASP A 329 22.32 12.45 -2.68
N PHE A 330 22.37 11.94 -3.91
CA PHE A 330 21.71 10.68 -4.27
C PHE A 330 22.28 9.51 -3.47
N LEU A 331 23.61 9.42 -3.33
CA LEU A 331 24.27 8.39 -2.54
C LEU A 331 23.98 8.54 -1.02
N ASP A 332 23.87 9.77 -0.52
CA ASP A 332 23.47 10.05 0.87
C ASP A 332 22.01 9.62 1.15
N ALA A 333 21.13 9.69 0.13
CA ALA A 333 19.78 9.14 0.23
C ALA A 333 19.81 7.61 0.34
N VAL A 334 20.65 6.93 -0.44
CA VAL A 334 20.87 5.48 -0.35
C VAL A 334 21.40 5.10 1.04
N ASP A 335 22.36 5.85 1.58
CA ASP A 335 22.88 5.65 2.94
C ASP A 335 21.81 5.87 4.00
N THR A 336 20.92 6.84 3.79
CA THR A 336 19.78 7.09 4.66
C THR A 336 18.83 5.89 4.68
N LEU A 337 18.53 5.30 3.51
CA LEU A 337 17.68 4.11 3.42
C LEU A 337 18.31 2.90 4.12
N THR A 338 19.54 2.52 3.74
CA THR A 338 20.21 1.32 4.28
C THR A 338 20.39 1.41 5.80
N LYS A 339 20.86 2.56 6.32
CA LYS A 339 21.00 2.81 7.76
C LYS A 339 19.69 2.63 8.52
N ASN A 340 18.57 3.01 7.91
CA ASN A 340 17.26 2.98 8.56
C ASN A 340 16.51 1.66 8.39
N LEU A 341 16.77 0.92 7.32
CA LEU A 341 15.92 -0.18 6.87
C LEU A 341 16.65 -1.53 6.78
N CYS A 342 17.99 -1.60 6.80
CA CYS A 342 18.71 -2.87 6.78
C CYS A 342 18.71 -3.55 8.17
N ARG A 343 17.60 -4.24 8.50
CA ARG A 343 17.43 -4.99 9.76
C ARG A 343 16.24 -5.95 9.65
N GLU A 344 16.21 -6.98 10.50
CA GLU A 344 15.18 -8.04 10.57
C GLU A 344 13.74 -7.51 10.55
N ARG A 345 13.47 -6.38 11.20
CA ARG A 345 12.13 -5.76 11.22
C ARG A 345 11.59 -5.34 9.84
N TYR A 346 12.47 -5.20 8.86
CA TYR A 346 12.14 -4.87 7.47
C TYR A 346 12.68 -5.97 6.53
N TRP A 347 12.65 -7.22 7.00
CA TRP A 347 13.18 -8.38 6.29
C TRP A 347 12.69 -8.49 4.85
N ASN A 348 11.48 -8.03 4.56
CA ASN A 348 10.83 -8.11 3.26
C ASN A 348 11.33 -7.07 2.23
N ILE A 349 12.27 -6.19 2.57
CA ILE A 349 12.90 -5.31 1.58
C ILE A 349 13.94 -6.12 0.80
N ILE A 350 13.71 -6.29 -0.50
CA ILE A 350 14.57 -7.09 -1.38
C ILE A 350 15.75 -6.27 -1.95
N GLY A 351 15.63 -4.95 -1.93
CA GLY A 351 16.71 -4.03 -2.29
C GLY A 351 16.21 -2.70 -2.84
N ILE A 352 17.06 -2.05 -3.64
CA ILE A 352 16.72 -0.81 -4.33
C ILE A 352 16.69 -1.05 -5.84
N ASP A 353 15.76 -0.38 -6.49
CA ASP A 353 15.83 -0.07 -7.89
C ASP A 353 16.60 1.25 -8.04
N VAL A 354 17.76 1.14 -8.69
CA VAL A 354 18.88 2.08 -8.52
C VAL A 354 18.58 3.45 -9.10
N LYS A 355 17.76 3.55 -10.15
CA LYS A 355 17.24 4.80 -10.72
C LYS A 355 16.17 4.46 -11.75
N ASN A 356 15.00 5.08 -11.60
CA ASN A 356 13.92 4.99 -12.58
C ASN A 356 14.25 5.72 -13.88
N GLU A 357 14.16 5.04 -15.02
CA GLU A 357 14.08 5.62 -16.36
C GLU A 357 15.11 6.73 -16.66
N PRO A 358 16.42 6.44 -16.62
CA PRO A 358 17.46 7.44 -16.86
C PRO A 358 17.51 7.85 -18.34
N SER A 359 16.58 8.72 -18.76
CA SER A 359 16.26 8.96 -20.17
C SER A 359 17.34 9.63 -21.01
N LYS A 360 18.35 10.22 -20.37
CA LYS A 360 19.50 10.87 -21.02
C LYS A 360 20.84 10.22 -20.67
N ALA A 361 20.80 9.06 -20.02
CA ALA A 361 22.01 8.32 -19.71
C ALA A 361 22.58 7.61 -20.93
N THR A 362 23.89 7.37 -20.87
CA THR A 362 24.62 6.49 -21.78
C THR A 362 25.00 5.20 -21.07
N TRP A 363 25.55 4.21 -21.79
CA TRP A 363 25.92 2.92 -21.21
C TRP A 363 27.30 2.46 -21.69
N GLY A 364 28.25 2.34 -20.76
CA GLY A 364 29.57 1.76 -20.98
C GLY A 364 30.55 2.65 -21.73
N ASP A 365 30.30 3.96 -21.83
CA ASP A 365 31.17 4.91 -22.54
C ASP A 365 32.15 5.67 -21.63
N GLY A 366 32.03 5.52 -20.30
CA GLY A 366 32.88 6.16 -19.30
C GLY A 366 32.70 7.68 -19.17
N SER A 367 31.65 8.25 -19.77
CA SER A 367 31.28 9.65 -19.60
C SER A 367 30.59 9.91 -18.25
N ASP A 368 30.36 11.18 -17.92
CA ASP A 368 29.63 11.55 -16.69
C ASP A 368 28.16 11.09 -16.74
N THR A 369 27.62 10.76 -17.91
CA THR A 369 26.26 10.24 -18.10
C THR A 369 26.21 8.71 -18.17
N ASP A 370 27.35 8.02 -17.97
CA ASP A 370 27.43 6.57 -18.07
C ASP A 370 26.71 5.88 -16.90
N PHE A 371 25.48 5.45 -17.15
CA PHE A 371 24.67 4.78 -16.15
C PHE A 371 25.16 3.38 -15.81
N HIS A 372 25.97 2.72 -16.64
CA HIS A 372 26.63 1.47 -16.23
C HIS A 372 27.54 1.72 -15.02
N ALA A 373 28.35 2.77 -15.09
CA ALA A 373 29.23 3.18 -13.99
C ALA A 373 28.42 3.76 -12.80
N GLY A 374 27.40 4.58 -13.08
CA GLY A 374 26.51 5.17 -12.08
C GLY A 374 25.73 4.11 -11.27
N ALA A 375 25.07 3.17 -11.96
CA ALA A 375 24.33 2.08 -11.35
C ALA A 375 25.24 1.20 -10.47
N LYS A 376 26.46 0.88 -10.95
CA LYS A 376 27.45 0.16 -10.14
C LYS A 376 27.81 0.95 -8.88
N LYS A 377 28.07 2.26 -8.99
CA LYS A 377 28.44 3.12 -7.85
C LYS A 377 27.32 3.18 -6.82
N ILE A 378 26.08 3.35 -7.26
CA ILE A 378 24.88 3.40 -6.40
C ILE A 378 24.66 2.06 -5.70
N ALA A 379 24.69 0.95 -6.46
CA ALA A 379 24.49 -0.39 -5.90
C ALA A 379 25.60 -0.80 -4.93
N ASP A 380 26.87 -0.47 -5.24
CA ASP A 380 27.97 -0.76 -4.32
C ASP A 380 27.84 0.05 -3.02
N ARG A 381 27.40 1.32 -3.09
CA ARG A 381 27.09 2.10 -1.88
C ARG A 381 25.95 1.46 -1.07
N MET A 382 24.90 1.00 -1.73
CA MET A 382 23.82 0.27 -1.08
C MET A 382 24.33 -0.99 -0.38
N LEU A 383 25.17 -1.79 -1.06
CA LEU A 383 25.70 -3.04 -0.54
C LEU A 383 26.66 -2.84 0.64
N ASP A 384 27.40 -1.74 0.66
CA ASP A 384 28.21 -1.33 1.82
C ASP A 384 27.34 -1.07 3.06
N GLY A 385 26.16 -0.47 2.87
CA GLY A 385 25.18 -0.24 3.94
C GLY A 385 24.31 -1.45 4.28
N CYS A 386 24.03 -2.32 3.30
CA CYS A 386 23.21 -3.51 3.44
C CYS A 386 23.59 -4.60 2.43
N SER A 387 24.46 -5.53 2.85
CA SER A 387 24.90 -6.64 2.00
C SER A 387 23.79 -7.65 1.65
N ASN A 388 22.68 -7.63 2.38
CA ASN A 388 21.54 -8.53 2.20
C ASN A 388 20.62 -8.13 1.03
N TRP A 389 20.74 -6.92 0.50
CA TRP A 389 19.89 -6.41 -0.57
C TRP A 389 20.45 -6.72 -1.96
N MET A 390 19.64 -6.51 -3.00
CA MET A 390 20.01 -6.57 -4.42
C MET A 390 19.83 -5.20 -5.10
N GLY A 391 20.59 -4.92 -6.15
CA GLY A 391 20.39 -3.77 -7.01
C GLY A 391 19.63 -4.16 -8.27
N PHE A 392 18.44 -3.58 -8.44
CA PHE A 392 17.62 -3.71 -9.64
C PHE A 392 18.00 -2.57 -10.58
N VAL A 393 18.39 -2.91 -11.81
CA VAL A 393 18.94 -1.95 -12.77
C VAL A 393 18.14 -2.00 -14.05
N GLU A 394 17.49 -0.88 -14.32
CA GLU A 394 16.77 -0.60 -15.55
C GLU A 394 17.76 -0.35 -16.72
N GLY A 395 17.23 -0.08 -17.90
CA GLY A 395 17.98 0.30 -19.09
C GLY A 395 18.13 1.81 -19.30
N VAL A 396 18.81 2.17 -20.39
CA VAL A 396 18.79 3.51 -20.98
C VAL A 396 17.80 3.52 -22.14
N ASN A 397 17.97 4.40 -23.12
CA ASN A 397 17.14 4.42 -24.32
C ASN A 397 17.87 5.03 -25.52
N ALA A 398 17.62 4.47 -26.69
CA ALA A 398 18.06 5.01 -27.98
C ALA A 398 17.11 4.61 -29.12
N ASP A 399 17.37 5.14 -30.31
CA ASP A 399 16.76 4.68 -31.55
C ASP A 399 17.35 3.34 -31.99
N HIS A 400 16.48 2.41 -32.37
CA HIS A 400 16.84 1.07 -32.82
C HIS A 400 16.03 0.65 -34.05
N THR A 401 16.60 -0.30 -34.79
CA THR A 401 15.91 -0.99 -35.88
C THR A 401 16.00 -2.48 -35.63
N VAL A 402 14.85 -3.16 -35.60
CA VAL A 402 14.77 -4.61 -35.49
C VAL A 402 14.09 -5.21 -36.72
N THR A 403 14.66 -6.27 -37.29
CA THR A 403 14.04 -7.01 -38.39
C THR A 403 13.20 -8.16 -37.84
N ILE A 404 11.89 -8.10 -38.04
CA ILE A 404 10.92 -9.11 -37.61
C ILE A 404 10.22 -9.67 -38.85
N ASP A 405 10.32 -10.98 -39.08
CA ASP A 405 9.76 -11.67 -40.25
C ASP A 405 10.11 -11.01 -41.60
N GLY A 406 11.33 -10.48 -41.71
CA GLY A 406 11.83 -9.82 -42.92
C GLY A 406 11.33 -8.40 -43.14
N THR A 407 10.66 -7.80 -42.15
CA THR A 407 10.25 -6.40 -42.13
C THR A 407 11.06 -5.65 -41.09
N ASP A 408 11.64 -4.52 -41.47
CA ASP A 408 12.38 -3.65 -40.56
C ASP A 408 11.41 -2.73 -39.82
N TYR A 409 11.54 -2.68 -38.49
CA TYR A 409 10.79 -1.79 -37.62
C TYR A 409 11.77 -0.86 -36.92
N ASP A 410 11.64 0.43 -37.18
CA ASP A 410 12.30 1.46 -36.40
C ASP A 410 11.46 1.73 -35.14
N TYR A 411 12.13 1.78 -34.00
CA TYR A 411 11.51 2.07 -32.72
C TYR A 411 12.47 2.82 -31.80
N TYR A 412 11.90 3.49 -30.80
CA TYR A 412 12.65 4.11 -29.73
C TYR A 412 12.50 3.25 -28.47
N ASP A 413 13.58 2.97 -27.75
CA ASP A 413 13.49 2.23 -26.50
C ASP A 413 12.52 2.88 -25.52
N TRP A 414 11.74 2.08 -24.79
CA TRP A 414 11.08 2.59 -23.59
C TRP A 414 12.13 3.21 -22.68
N TYR A 415 11.81 4.33 -22.03
CA TYR A 415 12.70 4.82 -20.98
C TYR A 415 12.87 3.72 -19.92
N GLY A 416 14.11 3.44 -19.52
CA GLY A 416 14.38 2.30 -18.65
C GLY A 416 14.39 0.94 -19.36
N GLY A 417 14.19 0.85 -20.67
CA GLY A 417 14.05 -0.42 -21.41
C GLY A 417 15.34 -0.89 -22.11
N GLY A 418 16.18 0.02 -22.57
CA GLY A 418 17.33 -0.29 -23.44
C GLY A 418 18.52 -0.87 -22.67
N LEU A 419 18.75 -2.18 -22.79
CA LEU A 419 19.89 -2.90 -22.19
C LEU A 419 20.79 -3.57 -23.23
N GLN A 420 20.66 -3.25 -24.51
CA GLN A 420 21.42 -3.81 -25.63
C GLN A 420 22.94 -3.73 -25.40
N LYS A 421 23.40 -2.61 -24.82
CA LYS A 421 24.82 -2.38 -24.50
C LYS A 421 25.35 -3.19 -23.32
N ALA A 422 24.49 -3.84 -22.55
CA ALA A 422 24.92 -4.76 -21.49
C ALA A 422 25.57 -6.04 -22.06
N ALA A 423 25.37 -6.37 -23.34
CA ALA A 423 26.12 -7.45 -24.01
C ALA A 423 27.63 -7.15 -24.10
N ASP A 424 27.97 -5.90 -24.42
CA ASP A 424 29.36 -5.44 -24.56
C ASP A 424 29.95 -5.02 -23.20
N TYR A 425 29.13 -4.42 -22.36
CA TYR A 425 29.48 -3.88 -21.05
C TYR A 425 28.57 -4.47 -19.97
N PRO A 426 28.80 -5.73 -19.56
CA PRO A 426 27.96 -6.40 -18.58
C PRO A 426 28.05 -5.70 -17.23
N LEU A 427 26.91 -5.61 -16.55
CA LEU A 427 26.84 -4.98 -15.24
C LEU A 427 27.32 -5.94 -14.15
N THR A 428 28.21 -5.47 -13.27
CA THR A 428 28.70 -6.23 -12.13
C THR A 428 28.84 -5.34 -10.89
N PHE A 429 28.44 -5.86 -9.74
CA PHE A 429 28.63 -5.18 -8.46
C PHE A 429 29.85 -5.74 -7.73
N SER A 430 30.24 -5.09 -6.64
CA SER A 430 31.38 -5.52 -5.81
C SER A 430 31.05 -6.77 -4.99
N THR A 431 29.75 -7.12 -4.86
CA THR A 431 29.28 -8.37 -4.27
C THR A 431 28.60 -9.22 -5.35
N ASP A 432 28.99 -10.50 -5.43
CA ASP A 432 28.43 -11.45 -6.39
C ASP A 432 26.93 -11.69 -6.16
N ASN A 433 26.23 -12.08 -7.22
CA ASN A 433 24.80 -12.41 -7.21
C ASN A 433 23.89 -11.27 -6.75
N LYS A 434 24.27 -10.00 -6.94
CA LYS A 434 23.48 -8.83 -6.50
C LYS A 434 22.84 -8.01 -7.62
N VAL A 435 23.10 -8.36 -8.88
CA VAL A 435 22.56 -7.67 -10.05
C VAL A 435 21.24 -8.30 -10.47
N VAL A 436 20.19 -7.49 -10.59
CA VAL A 436 18.92 -7.88 -11.23
C VAL A 436 18.68 -6.92 -12.39
N CYS A 437 18.46 -7.44 -13.60
CA CYS A 437 18.05 -6.63 -14.74
C CYS A 437 16.54 -6.37 -14.64
N ALA A 438 16.15 -5.09 -14.64
CA ALA A 438 14.77 -4.67 -14.39
C ALA A 438 14.23 -3.70 -15.47
N PRO A 439 14.34 -4.00 -16.78
CA PRO A 439 13.92 -3.08 -17.83
C PRO A 439 12.41 -2.78 -17.81
N HIS A 440 12.03 -1.63 -18.36
CA HIS A 440 10.64 -1.26 -18.57
C HIS A 440 10.17 -1.66 -19.97
N TYR A 441 8.90 -2.07 -20.09
CA TYR A 441 8.28 -2.37 -21.38
C TYR A 441 6.77 -2.10 -21.33
N TYR A 442 6.28 -1.22 -22.21
CA TYR A 442 4.88 -0.79 -22.19
C TYR A 442 4.09 -1.17 -23.44
N THR A 443 2.85 -0.69 -23.45
CA THR A 443 1.81 -0.94 -24.45
C THR A 443 1.54 0.33 -25.27
N PRO A 444 0.72 0.23 -26.34
CA PRO A 444 0.32 1.39 -27.13
C PRO A 444 -0.31 2.55 -26.35
N ALA A 445 -0.86 2.31 -25.16
CA ALA A 445 -1.46 3.37 -24.35
C ALA A 445 -0.43 4.39 -23.86
N VAL A 446 0.83 3.97 -23.65
CA VAL A 446 1.94 4.89 -23.33
C VAL A 446 2.45 5.53 -24.61
N TYR A 447 2.77 4.72 -25.61
CA TYR A 447 3.14 5.20 -26.94
C TYR A 447 2.87 4.12 -28.00
N PRO A 448 2.13 4.43 -29.08
CA PRO A 448 1.84 3.47 -30.14
C PRO A 448 3.07 3.28 -31.02
N GLN A 449 3.95 2.35 -30.62
CA GLN A 449 5.09 1.92 -31.43
C GLN A 449 4.59 1.21 -32.70
N THR A 450 5.25 1.47 -33.83
CA THR A 450 4.80 0.99 -35.15
C THR A 450 4.77 -0.53 -35.26
N TYR A 451 5.64 -1.24 -34.53
CA TYR A 451 5.68 -2.70 -34.50
C TYR A 451 4.41 -3.34 -33.92
N PHE A 452 3.55 -2.60 -33.20
CA PHE A 452 2.26 -3.14 -32.74
C PHE A 452 1.20 -3.28 -33.85
N TYR A 453 1.41 -2.66 -35.01
CA TYR A 453 0.41 -2.53 -36.07
C TYR A 453 0.94 -2.96 -37.44
N ASP A 454 0.04 -3.18 -38.39
CA ASP A 454 0.38 -3.30 -39.80
C ASP A 454 0.00 -1.99 -40.52
N GLY A 455 1.03 -1.27 -41.00
CA GLY A 455 0.85 0.03 -41.64
C GLY A 455 0.38 1.16 -40.71
N GLY A 456 -0.21 2.19 -41.30
CA GLY A 456 -0.59 3.44 -40.65
C GLY A 456 0.41 4.57 -40.90
N THR A 457 0.01 5.79 -40.55
CA THR A 457 0.85 6.99 -40.65
C THR A 457 0.96 7.62 -39.26
N GLN A 458 2.18 7.66 -38.72
CA GLN A 458 2.44 8.32 -37.45
C GLN A 458 2.58 9.83 -37.65
N ASP A 459 1.86 10.60 -36.85
CA ASP A 459 1.98 12.06 -36.82
C ASP A 459 3.04 12.53 -35.81
N SER A 460 3.25 13.85 -35.71
CA SER A 460 4.25 14.44 -34.81
C SER A 460 3.95 14.26 -33.32
N THR A 461 2.74 13.86 -32.95
CA THR A 461 2.36 13.56 -31.56
C THR A 461 2.62 12.11 -31.19
N GLY A 462 2.97 11.26 -32.17
CA GLY A 462 3.10 9.83 -32.01
C GLY A 462 1.82 9.07 -32.36
N ALA A 463 0.67 9.74 -32.56
CA ALA A 463 -0.57 9.06 -32.93
C ALA A 463 -0.43 8.41 -34.31
N ILE A 464 -0.92 7.18 -34.45
CA ILE A 464 -0.90 6.46 -35.72
C ILE A 464 -2.32 6.46 -36.28
N THR A 465 -2.55 7.09 -37.44
CA THR A 465 -3.82 6.99 -38.17
C THR A 465 -3.78 5.87 -39.20
N ASP A 466 -4.94 5.33 -39.57
CA ASP A 466 -5.07 4.25 -40.57
C ASP A 466 -4.24 2.98 -40.24
N TYR A 467 -3.96 2.75 -38.96
CA TYR A 467 -3.31 1.53 -38.49
C TYR A 467 -4.21 0.31 -38.70
N VAL A 468 -3.61 -0.86 -38.86
CA VAL A 468 -4.31 -2.14 -38.85
C VAL A 468 -3.84 -2.96 -37.65
N GLU A 469 -4.77 -3.34 -36.78
CA GLU A 469 -4.47 -4.25 -35.67
C GLU A 469 -4.15 -5.65 -36.22
N VAL A 470 -3.13 -6.29 -35.64
CA VAL A 470 -2.70 -7.64 -36.03
C VAL A 470 -3.29 -8.71 -35.12
N ASP A 471 -3.22 -9.96 -35.56
CA ASP A 471 -3.60 -11.13 -34.75
C ASP A 471 -2.60 -11.40 -33.61
N ASP A 472 -3.02 -12.20 -32.63
CA ASP A 472 -2.26 -12.44 -31.40
C ASP A 472 -0.91 -13.14 -31.65
N ASP A 473 -0.83 -14.05 -32.64
CA ASP A 473 0.42 -14.75 -32.95
C ASP A 473 1.45 -13.77 -33.53
N THR A 474 1.01 -12.90 -34.45
CA THR A 474 1.84 -11.82 -35.01
C THR A 474 2.24 -10.83 -33.92
N LEU A 475 1.29 -10.37 -33.08
CA LEU A 475 1.53 -9.41 -32.02
C LEU A 475 2.54 -9.95 -30.99
N LYS A 476 2.36 -11.20 -30.55
CA LYS A 476 3.27 -11.88 -29.61
C LYS A 476 4.65 -12.04 -30.20
N THR A 477 4.75 -12.43 -31.48
CA THR A 477 6.03 -12.56 -32.18
C THR A 477 6.79 -11.25 -32.17
N ARG A 478 6.10 -10.13 -32.44
CA ARG A 478 6.72 -8.81 -32.45
C ARG A 478 7.11 -8.33 -31.05
N ILE A 479 6.24 -8.49 -30.05
CA ILE A 479 6.57 -8.20 -28.64
C ILE A 479 7.78 -9.01 -28.18
N LYS A 480 7.82 -10.31 -28.49
CA LYS A 480 8.94 -11.17 -28.12
C LYS A 480 10.23 -10.75 -28.80
N ALA A 481 10.16 -10.37 -30.08
CA ALA A 481 11.33 -9.94 -30.84
C ALA A 481 11.89 -8.60 -30.35
N THR A 482 11.04 -7.62 -30.06
CA THR A 482 11.47 -6.32 -29.51
C THR A 482 11.99 -6.46 -28.08
N MET A 483 11.34 -7.24 -27.22
CA MET A 483 11.88 -7.56 -25.89
C MET A 483 13.24 -8.25 -25.99
N ALA A 484 13.40 -9.22 -26.90
CA ALA A 484 14.65 -9.93 -27.12
C ALA A 484 15.77 -9.00 -27.63
N ASP A 485 15.45 -8.06 -28.51
CA ASP A 485 16.38 -7.04 -29.00
C ASP A 485 16.79 -6.09 -27.87
N MET A 486 15.83 -5.55 -27.09
CA MET A 486 16.08 -4.59 -26.02
C MET A 486 16.89 -5.17 -24.85
N PHE A 487 16.51 -6.35 -24.35
CA PHE A 487 17.04 -6.88 -23.08
C PHE A 487 16.93 -8.40 -22.89
N GLY A 488 16.06 -9.09 -23.62
CA GLY A 488 15.71 -10.50 -23.36
C GLY A 488 16.89 -11.46 -23.52
N PHE A 489 17.87 -11.12 -24.37
CA PHE A 489 19.11 -11.89 -24.53
C PHE A 489 19.92 -12.01 -23.22
N LEU A 490 19.71 -11.12 -22.24
CA LEU A 490 20.38 -11.18 -20.94
C LEU A 490 19.93 -12.39 -20.09
N ALA A 491 18.80 -13.01 -20.42
CA ALA A 491 18.37 -14.24 -19.77
C ALA A 491 19.04 -15.51 -20.34
N ASP A 492 19.67 -15.44 -21.52
CA ASP A 492 20.16 -16.64 -22.24
C ASP A 492 21.30 -17.35 -21.50
N ASP A 493 22.16 -16.61 -20.79
CA ASP A 493 23.29 -17.17 -20.04
C ASP A 493 22.97 -17.44 -18.56
N ASN A 494 21.76 -17.07 -18.10
CA ASN A 494 21.32 -17.13 -16.71
C ASN A 494 22.30 -16.46 -15.72
N SER A 495 23.04 -15.43 -16.16
CA SER A 495 24.02 -14.74 -15.30
C SER A 495 23.34 -13.91 -14.20
N SER A 496 22.24 -13.25 -14.52
CA SER A 496 21.43 -12.44 -13.61
C SER A 496 19.94 -12.72 -13.84
N ALA A 497 19.13 -12.57 -12.79
CA ALA A 497 17.68 -12.56 -12.90
C ALA A 497 17.24 -11.38 -13.77
N LEU A 498 16.27 -11.63 -14.64
CA LEU A 498 15.59 -10.65 -15.47
C LEU A 498 14.12 -10.59 -15.06
N LEU A 499 13.59 -9.39 -14.86
CA LEU A 499 12.16 -9.13 -14.65
C LEU A 499 11.78 -7.78 -15.26
N LEU A 500 10.50 -7.52 -15.48
CA LEU A 500 10.08 -6.18 -15.91
C LEU A 500 9.90 -5.25 -14.70
N GLY A 501 10.66 -4.15 -14.66
CA GLY A 501 10.59 -3.13 -13.59
C GLY A 501 9.26 -2.38 -13.60
N GLU A 502 8.74 -2.13 -14.79
CA GLU A 502 7.39 -1.66 -15.06
C GLU A 502 6.87 -2.24 -16.37
N PHE A 503 5.60 -2.64 -16.37
CA PHE A 503 4.86 -2.97 -17.58
C PHE A 503 3.36 -2.81 -17.37
N GLY A 504 2.60 -2.67 -18.45
CA GLY A 504 1.14 -2.53 -18.40
C GLY A 504 0.63 -1.36 -19.22
N GLY A 505 -0.64 -1.02 -19.01
CA GLY A 505 -1.36 -0.05 -19.81
C GLY A 505 -2.82 0.07 -19.40
N LEU A 506 -3.62 0.60 -20.32
CA LEU A 506 -5.07 0.45 -20.26
C LEU A 506 -5.45 -1.01 -20.51
N TYR A 507 -6.46 -1.50 -19.81
CA TYR A 507 -6.87 -2.89 -19.85
C TYR A 507 -8.37 -3.02 -20.12
N SER A 508 -9.23 -2.67 -19.16
CA SER A 508 -10.69 -2.68 -19.34
C SER A 508 -11.19 -1.44 -20.09
N LYS A 509 -10.39 -0.36 -20.12
CA LYS A 509 -10.71 0.89 -20.83
C LYS A 509 -10.10 0.97 -22.23
N ASP A 510 -9.50 -0.11 -22.74
CA ASP A 510 -8.93 -0.13 -24.09
C ASP A 510 -10.03 0.07 -25.16
N LEU A 511 -9.87 1.08 -26.01
CA LEU A 511 -10.81 1.44 -27.07
C LEU A 511 -10.37 0.95 -28.45
N HIS A 512 -9.26 0.23 -28.55
CA HIS A 512 -8.89 -0.45 -29.79
C HIS A 512 -9.98 -1.48 -30.17
N PRO A 513 -10.45 -1.54 -31.43
CA PRO A 513 -11.44 -2.52 -31.86
C PRO A 513 -11.14 -3.98 -31.49
N GLU A 514 -9.88 -4.40 -31.61
CA GLU A 514 -9.41 -5.74 -31.22
C GLU A 514 -8.74 -5.75 -29.83
N LEU A 515 -8.83 -4.67 -29.05
CA LEU A 515 -8.25 -4.52 -27.71
C LEU A 515 -6.71 -4.71 -27.70
N THR A 516 -6.00 -4.15 -28.69
CA THR A 516 -4.53 -4.28 -28.80
C THR A 516 -3.75 -3.88 -27.55
N THR A 517 -4.14 -2.82 -26.83
CA THR A 517 -3.43 -2.42 -25.59
C THR A 517 -3.51 -3.50 -24.52
N LYS A 518 -4.72 -4.01 -24.29
CA LYS A 518 -4.96 -5.11 -23.36
C LYS A 518 -4.18 -6.35 -23.77
N ARG A 519 -4.28 -6.74 -25.05
CA ARG A 519 -3.57 -7.90 -25.61
C ARG A 519 -2.05 -7.76 -25.48
N CYS A 520 -1.48 -6.57 -25.67
CA CYS A 520 -0.05 -6.34 -25.44
C CYS A 520 0.36 -6.66 -23.99
N THR A 521 -0.49 -6.33 -23.01
CA THR A 521 -0.24 -6.70 -21.60
C THR A 521 -0.30 -8.21 -21.40
N ASP A 522 -1.35 -8.86 -21.90
CA ASP A 522 -1.54 -10.31 -21.79
C ASP A 522 -0.37 -11.08 -22.42
N LEU A 523 0.01 -10.72 -23.66
CA LEU A 523 1.09 -11.36 -24.41
C LEU A 523 2.47 -11.08 -23.81
N SER A 524 2.68 -9.92 -23.17
CA SER A 524 3.90 -9.64 -22.41
C SER A 524 4.02 -10.59 -21.21
N ILE A 525 2.92 -10.83 -20.47
CA ILE A 525 2.90 -11.81 -19.37
C ILE A 525 3.20 -13.22 -19.89
N GLU A 526 2.61 -13.61 -21.03
CA GLU A 526 2.92 -14.90 -21.65
C GLU A 526 4.41 -15.04 -21.99
N VAL A 527 5.03 -14.00 -22.55
CA VAL A 527 6.47 -14.01 -22.84
C VAL A 527 7.31 -14.16 -21.57
N ILE A 528 6.97 -13.45 -20.49
CA ILE A 528 7.65 -13.55 -19.18
C ILE A 528 7.59 -15.00 -18.66
N VAL A 529 6.39 -15.58 -18.64
CA VAL A 529 6.15 -16.94 -18.11
C VAL A 529 6.84 -17.99 -18.97
N GLU A 530 6.69 -17.93 -20.30
CA GLU A 530 7.32 -18.87 -21.24
C GLU A 530 8.85 -18.82 -21.22
N SER A 531 9.42 -17.64 -21.01
CA SER A 531 10.86 -17.43 -20.96
C SER A 531 11.47 -17.82 -19.61
N GLY A 532 10.63 -18.06 -18.59
CA GLY A 532 11.09 -18.40 -17.24
C GLY A 532 11.80 -17.24 -16.53
N TRP A 533 11.46 -16.00 -16.88
CA TRP A 533 11.97 -14.80 -16.21
C TRP A 533 11.45 -14.71 -14.77
N ALA A 534 12.10 -13.89 -13.95
CA ALA A 534 11.81 -13.75 -12.53
C ALA A 534 10.51 -12.97 -12.23
N GLY A 535 9.70 -12.66 -13.25
CA GLY A 535 8.41 -11.98 -13.12
C GLY A 535 8.43 -10.52 -13.55
N GLY A 536 7.73 -9.66 -12.81
CA GLY A 536 7.72 -8.22 -13.07
C GLY A 536 6.76 -7.45 -12.17
N PHE A 537 6.76 -6.12 -12.28
CA PHE A 537 5.83 -5.24 -11.57
C PHE A 537 4.88 -4.53 -12.53
N VAL A 538 3.58 -4.74 -12.32
CA VAL A 538 2.54 -4.11 -13.13
C VAL A 538 2.41 -2.64 -12.73
N TRP A 539 2.38 -1.74 -13.71
CA TRP A 539 2.00 -0.35 -13.55
C TRP A 539 0.49 -0.21 -13.85
N SER A 540 -0.39 0.06 -12.87
CA SER A 540 -0.11 0.19 -11.42
C SER A 540 -1.32 -0.18 -10.56
N LEU A 541 -1.15 -0.20 -9.23
CA LEU A 541 -2.26 -0.33 -8.27
C LEU A 541 -3.25 0.83 -8.42
N ASN A 542 -2.71 2.02 -8.63
CA ASN A 542 -3.41 3.29 -8.54
C ASN A 542 -4.31 3.53 -9.78
N PRO A 543 -5.59 3.89 -9.60
CA PRO A 543 -6.46 4.31 -10.69
C PRO A 543 -5.99 5.60 -11.38
N GLU A 544 -5.18 6.43 -10.70
CA GLU A 544 -4.69 7.71 -11.21
C GLU A 544 -3.57 7.58 -12.24
N SER A 545 -3.08 6.37 -12.52
CA SER A 545 -2.08 6.15 -13.57
C SER A 545 -2.59 6.67 -14.91
N ALA A 546 -1.82 7.52 -15.58
CA ALA A 546 -2.26 8.28 -16.75
C ALA A 546 -1.51 7.89 -18.03
N TYR A 547 -2.27 7.54 -19.07
CA TYR A 547 -1.79 7.12 -20.38
C TYR A 547 -2.15 8.13 -21.47
N GLN A 548 -1.33 8.19 -22.52
CA GLN A 548 -1.36 9.26 -23.52
C GLN A 548 -2.17 8.91 -24.77
N PHE A 549 -2.47 7.64 -25.02
CA PHE A 549 -3.14 7.18 -26.24
C PHE A 549 -4.28 6.20 -25.94
N ASN A 550 -5.44 6.40 -26.56
CA ASN A 550 -6.55 5.44 -26.53
C ASN A 550 -7.64 5.75 -27.60
N PRO A 551 -7.71 5.01 -28.72
CA PRO A 551 -6.73 4.04 -29.19
C PRO A 551 -5.52 4.75 -29.84
N ALA A 552 -4.72 4.05 -30.66
CA ALA A 552 -3.45 4.56 -31.21
C ALA A 552 -3.54 5.88 -32.01
N ASP A 553 -4.70 6.21 -32.56
CA ASP A 553 -4.94 7.43 -33.35
C ASP A 553 -5.39 8.63 -32.50
N THR A 554 -5.62 8.43 -31.21
CA THR A 554 -6.27 9.40 -30.33
C THR A 554 -5.38 9.71 -29.14
N THR A 555 -4.83 10.92 -29.13
CA THR A 555 -4.09 11.45 -27.99
C THR A 555 -5.03 11.98 -26.90
N GLY A 556 -4.65 11.82 -25.64
CA GLY A 556 -5.44 12.30 -24.52
C GLY A 556 -4.79 12.04 -23.16
N THR A 557 -5.62 12.03 -22.13
CA THR A 557 -5.23 11.58 -20.79
C THR A 557 -6.28 10.58 -20.35
N PHE A 558 -5.87 9.32 -20.30
CA PHE A 558 -6.73 8.20 -19.94
C PHE A 558 -6.19 7.57 -18.68
N THR A 559 -7.03 7.29 -17.69
CA THR A 559 -6.56 6.77 -16.41
C THR A 559 -7.10 5.39 -16.11
N GLU A 560 -6.23 4.49 -15.66
CA GLU A 560 -6.62 3.14 -15.24
C GLU A 560 -5.55 2.51 -14.34
N GLY A 561 -6.00 1.75 -13.34
CA GLY A 561 -5.18 0.89 -12.52
C GLY A 561 -5.93 -0.38 -12.13
N ILE A 562 -5.29 -1.18 -11.27
CA ILE A 562 -5.92 -2.39 -10.71
C ILE A 562 -7.08 -2.04 -9.78
N LEU A 563 -7.02 -0.90 -9.09
CA LEU A 563 -8.16 -0.36 -8.36
C LEU A 563 -8.92 0.65 -9.22
N GLU A 564 -10.22 0.79 -8.94
CA GLU A 564 -11.07 1.84 -9.48
C GLU A 564 -10.90 3.13 -8.68
N ASP A 565 -11.40 4.26 -9.20
CA ASP A 565 -11.24 5.61 -8.63
C ASP A 565 -11.70 5.75 -7.17
N ASP A 566 -12.53 4.84 -6.67
CA ASP A 566 -13.00 4.81 -5.29
C ASP A 566 -11.98 4.21 -4.29
N TRP A 567 -10.93 3.53 -4.77
CA TRP A 567 -9.96 2.76 -3.99
C TRP A 567 -10.57 1.62 -3.14
N LEU A 568 -11.85 1.31 -3.34
CA LEU A 568 -12.65 0.30 -2.62
C LEU A 568 -13.10 -0.84 -3.54
N THR A 569 -12.99 -0.64 -4.85
CA THR A 569 -13.37 -1.62 -5.87
C THR A 569 -12.15 -1.94 -6.73
N ALA A 570 -11.91 -3.22 -6.97
CA ALA A 570 -10.93 -3.66 -7.94
C ALA A 570 -11.54 -3.68 -9.35
N ASN A 571 -10.77 -3.22 -10.33
CA ASN A 571 -11.04 -3.42 -11.74
C ASN A 571 -10.94 -4.94 -12.04
N SER A 572 -12.09 -5.60 -12.02
CA SER A 572 -12.16 -7.07 -12.02
C SER A 572 -11.64 -7.68 -13.33
N GLU A 573 -11.71 -6.95 -14.44
CA GLU A 573 -11.18 -7.41 -15.73
C GLU A 573 -9.65 -7.32 -15.74
N PHE A 574 -9.08 -6.18 -15.34
CA PHE A 574 -7.64 -6.00 -15.25
C PHE A 574 -7.02 -6.98 -14.25
N LEU A 575 -7.61 -7.10 -13.06
CA LEU A 575 -7.16 -8.03 -12.03
C LEU A 575 -7.17 -9.49 -12.51
N LYS A 576 -8.20 -9.88 -13.28
CA LYS A 576 -8.29 -11.22 -13.86
C LYS A 576 -7.18 -11.46 -14.89
N GLY A 577 -6.82 -10.47 -15.70
CA GLY A 577 -5.68 -10.55 -16.61
C GLY A 577 -4.38 -10.86 -15.88
N MET A 578 -4.15 -10.20 -14.75
CA MET A 578 -2.94 -10.40 -13.95
C MET A 578 -2.85 -11.79 -13.31
N ALA A 579 -3.93 -12.57 -13.27
CA ALA A 579 -3.90 -13.96 -12.81
C ALA A 579 -3.04 -14.86 -13.72
N ALA A 580 -2.75 -14.46 -14.96
CA ALA A 580 -1.82 -15.20 -15.83
C ALA A 580 -0.40 -15.28 -15.24
N MET A 581 0.01 -14.31 -14.42
CA MET A 581 1.29 -14.37 -13.69
C MET A 581 1.32 -15.43 -12.59
N ASP A 582 0.18 -16.04 -12.22
CA ASP A 582 0.14 -17.10 -11.22
C ASP A 582 0.84 -18.39 -11.70
N GLU A 583 1.11 -18.49 -13.00
CA GLU A 583 1.84 -19.59 -13.64
C GLU A 583 3.38 -19.46 -13.55
N LEU A 584 3.90 -18.37 -12.94
CA LEU A 584 5.33 -18.22 -12.66
C LEU A 584 5.83 -19.37 -11.77
N ALA A 585 6.90 -20.04 -12.21
CA ALA A 585 7.32 -21.34 -11.68
C ALA A 585 7.66 -21.34 -10.18
N ASN A 586 8.17 -20.23 -9.65
CA ASN A 586 8.53 -20.06 -8.26
C ASN A 586 7.65 -19.02 -7.54
N LEU A 587 6.49 -18.63 -8.08
CA LEU A 587 5.60 -17.69 -7.40
C LEU A 587 5.20 -18.21 -6.01
N ARG A 588 5.44 -17.38 -5.01
CA ARG A 588 5.14 -17.66 -3.61
C ARG A 588 5.15 -16.38 -2.79
N LYS A 589 4.53 -16.43 -1.61
CA LYS A 589 4.72 -15.38 -0.59
C LYS A 589 6.20 -15.19 -0.27
N MET A 590 6.60 -13.96 0.05
CA MET A 590 8.00 -13.61 0.31
C MET A 590 8.57 -14.47 1.46
N PRO A 591 9.70 -15.17 1.28
CA PRO A 591 10.23 -16.10 2.29
C PRO A 591 10.60 -15.40 3.60
N CYS A 592 9.91 -15.79 4.68
CA CYS A 592 10.25 -15.43 6.05
C CYS A 592 10.92 -16.63 6.72
N PHE A 593 12.17 -16.49 7.15
CA PHE A 593 12.87 -17.52 7.92
C PHE A 593 12.82 -17.17 9.40
N GLU A 594 12.30 -18.06 10.23
CA GLU A 594 12.19 -17.83 11.67
C GLU A 594 13.57 -17.63 12.30
N THR A 595 13.70 -16.58 13.11
CA THR A 595 14.89 -16.34 13.94
C THR A 595 15.07 -17.49 14.94
N GLU A 596 16.25 -18.10 14.99
CA GLU A 596 16.53 -19.10 16.03
C GLU A 596 16.56 -18.42 17.40
N VAL A 597 15.52 -18.64 18.21
CA VAL A 597 15.52 -18.23 19.61
C VAL A 597 16.54 -19.08 20.34
N SER A 598 17.73 -18.52 20.59
CA SER A 598 18.71 -19.16 21.46
C SER A 598 18.06 -19.48 22.81
N SER A 599 17.93 -20.76 23.11
CA SER A 599 17.35 -21.27 24.36
C SER A 599 18.28 -20.95 25.53
N SER A 600 18.25 -19.71 25.99
CA SER A 600 18.91 -19.30 27.23
C SER A 600 18.02 -19.63 28.43
N GLY A 601 18.25 -20.81 29.01
CA GLY A 601 18.07 -21.07 30.45
C GLY A 601 16.64 -21.22 30.95
N SER A 602 16.05 -22.40 30.77
CA SER A 602 15.04 -22.90 31.69
C SER A 602 15.72 -23.23 33.03
N ASP A 603 15.73 -22.27 33.97
CA ASP A 603 15.98 -22.57 35.37
C ASP A 603 14.87 -23.48 35.89
N SER A 604 15.19 -24.77 35.98
CA SER A 604 14.39 -25.77 36.66
C SER A 604 14.34 -25.47 38.15
N SER A 605 13.33 -24.74 38.61
CA SER A 605 12.96 -24.73 40.03
C SER A 605 12.35 -26.08 40.39
N SER A 606 13.20 -27.02 40.78
CA SER A 606 12.80 -28.25 41.45
C SER A 606 12.37 -27.90 42.87
N SER A 607 11.09 -28.09 43.16
CA SER A 607 10.54 -28.12 44.51
C SER A 607 11.03 -29.37 45.23
N SER A 608 11.74 -29.17 46.34
CA SER A 608 11.95 -30.14 47.42
C SER A 608 11.36 -29.57 48.70
#